data_AF-A0A537C2Q2-F1
#
_entry.id   AF-A0A537C2Q2-F1
#
_cell.length_a   1.000
_cell.length_b   1.000
_cell.length_c   1.000
_cell.angle_alpha   90.00
_cell.angle_beta   90.00
_cell.angle_gamma   90.00
#
_symmetry.space_group_name_H-M   'P 1'
#
loop_
_entity.id
_entity.type
_entity.pdbx_description
1 polymer ?
#
loop_
_entity_poly.entity_id
_entity_poly.type
_entity_poly.pdbx_seq_one_letter_code
_entity_poly.pdbx_strand_id
1 'polypeptide(L)' 'MARLTITLSNERHRALREAAVKRGKTIGQLIEESLEFYGIKSARSAEKLVAKARARATLSEAESLRIAVDETRAARRR' A
#
# COMPACT_ATOMS: atom_id res chain seq x y z
N MET A 1 11.65 -6.03 -6.13
CA MET A 1 10.46 -6.91 -6.08
C MET A 1 10.77 -8.03 -5.09
N ALA A 2 9.87 -8.29 -4.14
CA ALA A 2 9.96 -9.48 -3.30
C ALA A 2 9.25 -10.63 -4.04
N ARG A 3 9.77 -11.86 -3.94
CA ARG A 3 9.11 -13.05 -4.46
C ARG A 3 8.24 -13.65 -3.36
N LEU A 4 6.96 -13.88 -3.67
CA LEU A 4 6.01 -14.54 -2.79
C LEU A 4 5.57 -15.86 -3.41
N THR A 5 5.60 -16.94 -2.64
CA THR A 5 5.00 -18.23 -3.00
C THR A 5 3.78 -18.45 -2.11
N ILE A 6 2.62 -18.68 -2.71
CA ILE A 6 1.38 -19.00 -2.01
C ILE A 6 0.84 -20.34 -2.48
N THR A 7 0.25 -21.11 -1.58
CA THR A 7 -0.47 -22.34 -1.93
C THR A 7 -1.94 -22.01 -2.15
N LEU A 8 -2.47 -22.38 -3.31
CA LEU A 8 -3.87 -22.23 -3.67
C LEU A 8 -4.46 -23.60 -3.97
N SER A 9 -5.74 -23.80 -3.66
CA SER A 9 -6.49 -24.94 -4.20
C SER A 9 -6.52 -24.87 -5.73
N ASN A 10 -6.50 -26.02 -6.42
CA ASN A 10 -6.52 -26.10 -7.88
C ASN A 10 -7.66 -25.29 -8.51
N GLU A 11 -8.85 -25.31 -7.91
CA GLU A 11 -10.03 -24.54 -8.36
C GLU A 11 -9.76 -23.03 -8.33
N ARG A 12 -9.23 -22.52 -7.22
CA ARG A 12 -8.86 -21.09 -7.08
C ARG A 12 -7.76 -20.69 -8.05
N HIS A 13 -6.76 -21.53 -8.26
CA HIS A 13 -5.71 -21.25 -9.24
C HIS A 13 -6.28 -21.14 -10.67
N ARG A 14 -7.20 -22.05 -11.03
CA ARG A 14 -7.89 -22.00 -12.33
C ARG A 14 -8.75 -20.76 -12.49
N ALA A 15 -9.58 -20.44 -11.49
CA ALA A 15 -10.43 -19.24 -11.50
C ALA A 15 -9.59 -17.95 -11.62
N LEU A 16 -8.44 -17.89 -10.92
CA LEU A 16 -7.52 -16.76 -10.99
C LEU A 16 -6.90 -16.62 -12.38
N ARG A 17 -6.51 -17.74 -13.01
CA ARG A 17 -5.99 -17.76 -14.38
C ARG A 17 -7.04 -17.27 -15.39
N GLU A 18 -8.28 -17.74 -15.29
CA GLU A 18 -9.38 -17.32 -16.16
C GLU A 18 -9.67 -15.81 -16.00
N ALA A 19 -9.69 -15.30 -14.76
CA ALA A 19 -9.87 -13.88 -14.49
C ALA A 19 -8.73 -13.02 -15.07
N ALA A 20 -7.48 -13.50 -14.98
CA ALA A 20 -6.31 -12.82 -15.53
C ALA A 20 -6.40 -12.73 -17.07
N VAL A 21 -6.75 -13.82 -17.74
CA VAL A 21 -6.97 -13.85 -19.20
C VAL A 21 -8.11 -12.91 -19.60
N LYS A 22 -9.25 -12.96 -18.91
CA LYS A 22 -10.41 -12.09 -19.19
C LYS A 22 -10.08 -10.60 -19.09
N ARG A 23 -9.14 -10.22 -18.22
CA ARG A 23 -8.68 -8.84 -18.03
C ARG A 23 -7.47 -8.47 -18.87
N GLY A 24 -6.90 -9.41 -19.64
CA GLY A 24 -5.68 -9.19 -20.42
C GLY A 24 -4.45 -8.90 -19.57
N LYS A 25 -4.35 -9.50 -18.38
CA LYS A 25 -3.27 -9.26 -17.40
C LYS A 25 -2.61 -10.56 -16.97
N THR A 26 -1.40 -10.46 -16.44
CA THR A 26 -0.76 -11.59 -15.74
C THR A 26 -1.42 -11.82 -14.38
N ILE A 27 -1.32 -13.05 -13.86
CA ILE A 27 -1.79 -13.36 -12.49
C ILE A 27 -1.12 -12.45 -11.46
N GLY A 28 0.18 -12.17 -11.61
CA GLY A 28 0.90 -11.27 -10.71
C GLY A 28 0.35 -9.85 -10.72
N GLN A 29 0.10 -9.27 -11.90
CA GLN A 29 -0.52 -7.94 -12.02
C GLN A 29 -1.92 -7.90 -11.41
N LEU A 30 -2.72 -8.95 -11.64
CA LEU A 30 -4.06 -9.04 -11.06
C LEU A 30 -4.02 -9.09 -9.52
N ILE A 31 -3.04 -9.81 -8.95
CA ILE A 31 -2.84 -9.88 -7.50
C ILE A 31 -2.39 -8.53 -6.96
N GLU A 32 -1.40 -7.87 -7.57
CA GLU A 32 -0.93 -6.54 -7.16
C GLU A 32 -2.06 -5.51 -7.13
N GLU A 33 -2.87 -5.45 -8.20
CA GLU A 33 -4.04 -4.57 -8.25
C GLU A 33 -5.08 -4.90 -7.17
N SER A 34 -5.25 -6.19 -6.87
CA SER A 34 -6.15 -6.62 -5.81
C SER A 34 -5.61 -6.20 -4.44
N LEU A 35 -4.31 -6.32 -4.18
CA LEU A 35 -3.68 -5.86 -2.95
C LEU A 35 -3.84 -4.34 -2.78
N GLU A 36 -3.65 -3.58 -3.85
CA GLU A 36 -3.90 -2.14 -3.86
C GLU A 36 -5.37 -1.81 -3.58
N PHE A 37 -6.31 -2.54 -4.18
CA PHE A 37 -7.75 -2.39 -3.95
C PHE A 37 -8.14 -2.66 -2.50
N TYR A 38 -7.55 -3.67 -1.86
CA TYR A 38 -7.74 -3.96 -0.42
C TYR A 38 -7.00 -2.97 0.50
N GLY A 39 -6.35 -1.94 -0.06
CA GLY A 39 -5.67 -0.90 0.72
C GLY A 39 -4.33 -1.36 1.30
N ILE A 40 -3.79 -2.50 0.85
CA ILE A 40 -2.45 -2.97 1.21
C ILE A 40 -1.44 -2.14 0.40
N LYS A 41 -1.21 -0.93 0.87
CA LYS A 41 -0.29 0.02 0.24
C LYS A 41 1.15 -0.35 0.59
N SER A 42 2.04 -0.26 -0.39
CA SER A 42 3.48 -0.29 -0.11
C SER A 42 3.85 0.85 0.86
N ALA A 43 4.80 0.63 1.77
CA ALA A 43 5.30 1.66 2.68
C ALA A 43 5.74 2.94 1.93
N ARG A 44 6.27 2.78 0.71
CA ARG A 44 6.64 3.85 -0.20
C ARG A 44 5.46 4.78 -0.57
N SER A 45 4.23 4.28 -0.58
CA SER A 45 3.03 5.10 -0.85
C SER A 45 2.66 5.98 0.35
N ALA A 46 2.84 5.50 1.58
CA ALA A 46 2.64 6.29 2.79
C ALA A 46 3.68 7.42 2.88
N GLU A 47 4.96 7.11 2.64
CA GLU A 47 6.03 8.11 2.60
C GLU A 47 5.78 9.19 1.54
N LYS A 48 5.33 8.80 0.34
CA LYS A 48 4.97 9.76 -0.72
C LYS A 48 3.82 10.67 -0.33
N LEU A 49 2.82 10.16 0.39
CA LEU A 49 1.70 10.97 0.90
C LEU A 49 2.20 12.00 1.93
N VAL A 50 3.08 11.57 2.85
CA VAL A 50 3.70 12.46 3.84
C VAL A 50 4.58 13.51 3.16
N ALA A 51 5.40 13.12 2.18
CA ALA A 51 6.24 14.04 1.42
C ALA A 51 5.41 15.08 0.67
N LYS A 52 4.30 14.67 0.04
CA LYS A 52 3.37 15.58 -0.64
C LYS A 52 2.69 16.54 0.35
N ALA A 53 2.31 16.06 1.53
CA ALA A 53 1.76 16.90 2.59
C ALA A 53 2.79 17.92 3.09
N ARG A 54 4.04 17.50 3.33
CA ARG A 54 5.15 18.37 3.73
C ARG A 54 5.45 19.45 2.68
N ALA A 55 5.50 19.08 1.40
CA ALA A 55 5.76 20.04 0.32
C ALA A 55 4.67 21.13 0.18
N ARG A 56 3.45 20.86 0.68
CA ARG A 56 2.32 21.80 0.67
C ARG A 56 2.08 22.48 2.01
N ALA A 57 2.75 22.02 3.06
CA ALA A 57 2.64 22.62 4.38
C ALA A 57 3.50 23.87 4.42
N THR A 58 2.88 25.03 4.64
CA THR A 58 3.54 26.30 4.98
C THR A 58 4.07 26.30 6.43
N LEU A 59 4.50 25.15 6.92
CA LEU A 59 5.02 24.98 8.27
C LEU A 59 6.54 24.95 8.23
N SER A 60 7.17 25.63 9.20
CA SER A 60 8.59 25.48 9.42
C SER A 60 8.92 24.04 9.86
N GLU A 61 10.18 23.63 9.70
CA GLU A 61 10.64 22.30 10.11
C GLU A 61 10.35 22.01 11.60
N ALA A 62 10.55 23.02 12.46
CA ALA A 62 10.30 22.91 13.89
C ALA A 62 8.82 22.66 14.22
N GLU A 63 7.91 23.36 13.53
CA GLU A 63 6.46 23.18 13.71
C GLU A 63 6.00 21.82 13.20
N SER A 64 6.52 21.39 12.04
CA SER A 64 6.26 20.08 11.45
C SER A 64 6.70 18.94 12.36
N LEU A 65 7.91 19.02 12.93
CA LEU A 65 8.45 18.01 13.82
C LEU A 65 7.65 17.91 15.12
N ARG A 66 7.26 19.05 15.70
CA ARG A 66 6.43 19.09 16.91
C ARG A 66 5.11 18.37 16.71
N ILE A 67 4.38 18.69 15.64
CA ILE A 67 3.09 18.04 15.32
C ILE A 67 3.27 16.54 15.11
N ALA A 68 4.30 16.11 14.38
CA ALA A 68 4.56 14.69 14.13
C ALA A 68 4.81 13.89 15.41
N VAL A 69 5.56 14.47 16.37
CA VAL A 69 5.83 13.84 17.67
C VAL A 69 4.55 13.74 18.50
N ASP A 70 3.73 14.78 18.52
CA ASP A 70 2.49 14.82 19.29
C ASP A 70 1.46 13.80 18.78
N GLU A 71 1.26 13.72 17.46
CA GLU A 71 0.41 12.71 16.81
C GLU A 71 0.91 11.28 17.07
N THR A 72 2.23 11.04 16.96
CA THR A 72 2.82 9.72 17.21
C THR A 72 2.60 9.29 18.67
N ARG A 73 2.75 10.22 19.62
CA ARG A 73 2.49 9.97 21.04
C ARG A 73 1.00 9.69 21.30
N ALA A 74 0.10 10.41 20.64
CA ALA A 74 -1.34 10.18 20.76
C ALA A 74 -1.73 8.80 20.22
N ALA A 75 -1.22 8.40 19.06
CA ALA A 75 -1.48 7.09 18.47
C ALA A 75 -0.97 5.92 19.33
N ARG A 76 0.21 6.07 19.96
CA ARG A 76 0.79 5.04 20.85
C ARG A 76 0.09 4.89 22.20
N ARG A 77 -0.71 5.89 22.60
CA ARG A 77 -1.51 5.85 23.84
C ARG A 77 -2.91 5.25 23.64
N ARG A 78 -3.31 5.00 22.39
CA ARG A 78 -4.49 4.21 22.03
C ARG A 78 -4.12 2.75 21.89
#